data_AF-G8XZ17-F1
#
_entry.id   AF-G8XZ17-F1
#
_cell.length_a   1.000
_cell.length_b   1.000
_cell.length_c   1.000
_cell.angle_alpha   90.00
_cell.angle_beta   90.00
_cell.angle_gamma   90.00
#
_symmetry.space_group_name_H-M   'P 1'
#
loop_
_entity.id
_entity.type
_entity.pdbx_description
1 polymer ?
#
loop_
_entity_poly.entity_id
_entity_poly.type
_entity_poly.pdbx_seq_one_letter_code
_entity_poly.pdbx_strand_id
1 'polypeptide(L)'
;MLSKLPLEIQVQLIKNAPESSLKYVNSHFYILYNDLFYEKLIRTFGEDIIQVLKKVLPWMKIYIKTLDTFRYHARNAIASRLKLKDENNSIDFEGKSNEFHCMYVKDSWKYIYSILANKRLFAEYKDYRIDEPTNYVFNHFVEINRTYLLSYEKDLWLVPGKYNLNIGLLIKDGRGLGTTKFEIKYHDKPNHPVVQTFFPPTNINDILPKMQFCLLKVGEFNIPQKEDDIDSQSNKLVHIQFVMEEIGLYLKSGFRIFFIDIAQPSMLFNDYDLLYYTLKESNYKHFINIPLKNLYKALNHVQNGKTTSSQPSHLLYGSGDPLEIWEEYDHEFLQHYNFPAVPENEKNSNIENFDLIKYADFYFNNSFKRLFKFNTIYQRRQFINRFGDFELEWIEEDNKKQDKPEQNADRKLCFYDLYGLKWKMPIVSEL
;
A
#
# COMPACT_ATOMS: atom_id res chain seq x y z
N MET A 1 20.93 -4.09 -31.61
CA MET A 1 20.04 -4.18 -32.79
C MET A 1 18.68 -3.57 -32.48
N LEU A 2 18.03 -3.95 -31.37
CA LEU A 2 16.73 -3.39 -30.95
C LEU A 2 16.73 -1.88 -30.65
N SER A 3 17.83 -1.33 -30.15
CA SER A 3 17.97 0.12 -29.89
C SER A 3 18.03 0.99 -31.15
N LYS A 4 18.18 0.39 -32.34
CA LYS A 4 18.20 1.10 -33.63
C LYS A 4 16.81 1.19 -34.27
N LEU A 5 15.81 0.51 -33.70
CA LEU A 5 14.43 0.59 -34.18
C LEU A 5 13.83 1.98 -33.85
N PRO A 6 12.85 2.47 -34.61
CA PRO A 6 12.07 3.64 -34.23
C PRO A 6 11.47 3.51 -32.82
N LEU A 7 11.35 4.64 -32.12
CA LEU A 7 10.88 4.69 -30.73
C LEU A 7 9.50 4.04 -30.57
N GLU A 8 8.63 4.22 -31.56
CA GLU A 8 7.28 3.71 -31.62
C GLU A 8 7.28 2.18 -31.57
N ILE A 9 8.19 1.55 -32.33
CA ILE A 9 8.34 0.09 -32.34
C ILE A 9 8.90 -0.39 -31.00
N GLN A 10 9.87 0.33 -30.43
CA GLN A 10 10.43 -0.01 -29.13
C GLN A 10 9.35 0.04 -28.03
N VAL A 11 8.51 1.07 -28.04
CA VAL A 11 7.37 1.23 -27.12
C VAL A 11 6.35 0.11 -27.33
N GLN A 12 5.99 -0.20 -28.58
CA GLN A 12 5.04 -1.27 -28.90
C GLN A 12 5.52 -2.64 -28.39
N LEU A 13 6.82 -2.92 -28.53
CA LEU A 13 7.43 -4.17 -28.04
C LEU A 13 7.30 -4.31 -26.51
N ILE A 14 7.55 -3.24 -25.76
CA ILE A 14 7.41 -3.26 -24.30
C ILE A 14 5.94 -3.39 -23.89
N LYS A 15 5.02 -2.70 -24.61
CA LYS A 15 3.57 -2.76 -24.35
C LYS A 15 3.00 -4.16 -24.58
N ASN A 16 3.42 -4.84 -25.65
CA ASN A 16 2.89 -6.15 -26.04
C ASN A 16 3.52 -7.31 -25.24
N ALA A 17 4.76 -7.16 -24.79
CA ALA A 17 5.47 -8.16 -24.00
C ALA A 17 6.04 -7.56 -22.70
N PRO A 18 5.19 -7.16 -21.74
CA PRO A 18 5.64 -6.56 -20.48
C PRO A 18 6.45 -7.52 -19.60
N GLU A 19 6.29 -8.84 -19.80
CA GLU A 19 7.08 -9.89 -19.17
C GLU A 19 8.49 -10.01 -19.75
N SER A 20 8.75 -9.38 -20.90
CA SER A 20 10.07 -9.44 -21.51
C SER A 20 11.14 -8.86 -20.58
N SER A 21 12.30 -9.51 -20.54
CA SER A 21 13.46 -9.03 -19.79
C SER A 21 14.11 -7.77 -20.40
N LEU A 22 13.50 -7.16 -21.41
CA LEU A 22 14.02 -6.00 -22.14
C LEU A 22 14.35 -4.82 -21.22
N LYS A 23 13.53 -4.61 -20.17
CA LYS A 23 13.75 -3.58 -19.16
C LYS A 23 15.06 -3.76 -18.37
N TYR A 24 15.64 -4.96 -18.35
CA TYR A 24 16.88 -5.27 -17.65
C TYR A 24 18.12 -5.21 -18.56
N VAL A 25 17.94 -5.02 -19.87
CA VAL A 25 19.05 -5.08 -20.85
C VAL A 25 19.90 -3.82 -20.82
N ASN A 26 19.28 -2.64 -20.73
CA ASN A 26 20.00 -1.37 -20.66
C ASN A 26 19.16 -0.26 -20.00
N SER A 27 19.82 0.85 -19.64
CA SER A 27 19.15 2.01 -19.03
C SER A 27 18.10 2.66 -19.93
N HIS A 28 18.24 2.56 -21.25
CA HIS A 28 17.30 3.15 -22.21
C HIS A 28 15.92 2.49 -22.14
N PHE A 29 15.88 1.15 -22.23
CA PHE A 29 14.63 0.39 -22.09
C PHE A 29 14.05 0.49 -20.69
N TYR A 30 14.88 0.64 -19.65
CA TYR A 30 14.40 0.90 -18.30
C TYR A 30 13.70 2.26 -18.17
N ILE A 31 14.25 3.32 -18.79
CA ILE A 31 13.60 4.65 -18.84
C ILE A 31 12.28 4.59 -19.60
N LEU A 32 12.27 3.97 -20.78
CA LEU A 32 11.04 3.78 -21.55
C LEU A 32 9.98 3.05 -20.74
N TYR A 33 10.36 1.97 -20.05
CA TYR A 33 9.46 1.22 -19.19
C TYR A 33 8.87 2.08 -18.07
N ASN A 34 9.66 2.96 -17.44
CA ASN A 34 9.16 3.91 -16.45
C ASN A 34 8.21 4.95 -17.06
N ASP A 35 8.55 5.54 -18.20
CA ASP A 35 7.71 6.53 -18.88
C ASP A 35 6.36 5.95 -19.35
N LEU A 36 6.32 4.65 -19.69
CA LEU A 36 5.07 3.96 -19.99
C LEU A 36 4.10 3.93 -18.81
N PHE A 37 4.57 3.99 -17.55
CA PHE A 37 3.67 4.10 -16.41
C PHE A 37 3.00 5.46 -16.29
N TYR A 38 3.63 6.53 -16.79
CA TYR A 38 2.98 7.84 -16.89
C TYR A 38 1.84 7.81 -17.90
N GLU A 39 2.08 7.25 -19.09
CA GLU A 39 1.00 7.04 -20.08
C GLU A 39 -0.10 6.13 -19.52
N LYS A 40 0.28 5.05 -18.84
CA LYS A 40 -0.66 4.12 -18.21
C LYS A 40 -1.50 4.83 -17.15
N LEU A 41 -0.89 5.70 -16.35
CA LEU A 41 -1.57 6.49 -15.33
C LEU A 41 -2.64 7.38 -15.96
N ILE A 42 -2.32 8.18 -16.98
CA ILE A 42 -3.32 9.02 -17.65
C ILE A 42 -4.41 8.16 -18.29
N ARG A 43 -4.04 7.09 -18.98
CA ARG A 43 -5.01 6.19 -19.64
C ARG A 43 -6.00 5.59 -18.64
N THR A 44 -5.52 5.21 -17.45
CA THR A 44 -6.27 4.49 -16.42
C THR A 44 -7.08 5.41 -15.52
N PHE A 45 -6.52 6.54 -15.08
CA PHE A 45 -7.16 7.44 -14.10
C PHE A 45 -7.88 8.64 -14.75
N GLY A 46 -7.54 8.97 -16.00
CA GLY A 46 -7.98 10.22 -16.66
C GLY A 46 -6.94 11.33 -16.50
N GLU A 47 -7.16 12.48 -17.15
CA GLU A 47 -6.26 13.64 -17.08
C GLU A 47 -6.34 14.39 -15.74
N ASP A 48 -7.50 14.38 -15.07
CA ASP A 48 -7.75 15.13 -13.83
C ASP A 48 -6.83 14.71 -12.68
N ILE A 49 -6.32 13.48 -12.71
CA ILE A 49 -5.34 12.97 -11.75
C ILE A 49 -4.07 13.81 -11.69
N ILE A 50 -3.72 14.49 -12.80
CA ILE A 50 -2.54 15.35 -12.84
C ILE A 50 -2.68 16.49 -11.84
N GLN A 51 -3.85 17.12 -11.77
CA GLN A 51 -4.10 18.21 -10.80
C GLN A 51 -4.05 17.71 -9.36
N VAL A 52 -4.59 16.51 -9.11
CA VAL A 52 -4.49 15.86 -7.80
C VAL A 52 -3.02 15.63 -7.42
N LEU A 53 -2.22 15.07 -8.34
CA LEU A 53 -0.80 14.78 -8.12
C LEU A 53 0.03 16.02 -7.82
N LYS A 54 -0.27 17.16 -8.47
CA LYS A 54 0.37 18.44 -8.18
C LYS A 54 0.16 18.86 -6.73
N LYS A 55 -1.08 18.77 -6.25
CA LYS A 55 -1.44 19.14 -4.87
C LYS A 55 -0.79 18.24 -3.83
N VAL A 56 -0.74 16.92 -4.06
CA VAL A 56 -0.17 15.97 -3.09
C VAL A 56 1.35 15.74 -3.25
N LEU A 57 2.00 16.47 -4.16
CA LEU A 57 3.41 16.30 -4.51
C LEU A 57 4.37 16.29 -3.31
N PRO A 58 4.22 17.15 -2.27
CA PRO A 58 5.11 17.12 -1.10
C PRO A 58 5.08 15.78 -0.35
N TRP A 59 3.88 15.27 -0.03
CA TRP A 59 3.71 13.98 0.66
C TRP A 59 4.14 12.80 -0.22
N MET A 60 3.85 12.88 -1.52
CA MET A 60 4.24 11.85 -2.47
C MET A 60 5.77 11.73 -2.55
N LYS A 61 6.50 12.85 -2.64
CA LYS A 61 7.97 12.83 -2.63
C LYS A 61 8.53 12.23 -1.34
N ILE A 62 7.97 12.56 -0.18
CA ILE A 62 8.41 12.00 1.12
C ILE A 62 8.26 10.48 1.13
N TYR A 63 7.09 9.95 0.75
CA TYR A 63 6.89 8.51 0.68
C TYR A 63 7.81 7.86 -0.35
N ILE A 64 7.89 8.39 -1.57
CA ILE A 64 8.73 7.83 -2.63
C ILE A 64 10.20 7.82 -2.22
N LYS A 65 10.70 8.83 -1.49
CA LYS A 65 12.05 8.84 -0.91
C LYS A 65 12.31 7.63 0.00
N THR A 66 11.33 7.21 0.81
CA THR A 66 11.48 6.03 1.68
C THR A 66 11.72 4.73 0.89
N LEU A 67 11.23 4.64 -0.34
CA LEU A 67 11.42 3.46 -1.18
C LEU A 67 12.85 3.35 -1.75
N ASP A 68 13.72 4.36 -1.56
CA ASP A 68 15.12 4.29 -2.01
C ASP A 68 15.91 3.16 -1.34
N THR A 69 15.47 2.68 -0.18
CA THR A 69 16.01 1.48 0.49
C THR A 69 16.22 0.28 -0.43
N PHE A 70 15.32 0.06 -1.40
CA PHE A 70 15.43 -1.02 -2.38
C PHE A 70 15.57 -0.54 -3.83
N ARG A 71 15.23 0.72 -4.15
CA ARG A 71 15.23 1.22 -5.55
C ARG A 71 16.31 2.26 -5.87
N TYR A 72 17.18 2.61 -4.92
CA TYR A 72 18.21 3.65 -5.08
C TYR A 72 19.00 3.54 -6.40
N HIS A 73 19.54 2.35 -6.71
CA HIS A 73 20.32 2.13 -7.94
C HIS A 73 19.48 2.33 -9.20
N ALA A 74 18.26 1.81 -9.21
CA ALA A 74 17.37 1.90 -10.36
C ALA A 74 16.92 3.34 -10.60
N ARG A 75 16.61 4.09 -9.54
CA ARG A 75 16.31 5.53 -9.60
C ARG A 75 17.51 6.32 -10.15
N ASN A 76 18.71 6.08 -9.61
CA ASN A 76 19.94 6.77 -10.04
C ASN A 76 20.27 6.56 -11.52
N ALA A 77 19.96 5.39 -12.08
CA ALA A 77 20.13 5.12 -13.50
C ALA A 77 19.25 6.04 -14.37
N ILE A 78 18.03 6.35 -13.93
CA ILE A 78 17.13 7.29 -14.63
C ILE A 78 17.56 8.73 -14.35
N ALA A 79 17.74 9.09 -13.08
CA ALA A 79 18.03 10.46 -12.66
C ALA A 79 19.33 11.00 -13.27
N SER A 80 20.39 10.19 -13.31
CA SER A 80 21.67 10.61 -13.91
C SER A 80 21.56 10.83 -15.43
N ARG A 81 20.79 9.98 -16.12
CA ARG A 81 20.60 10.06 -17.57
C ARG A 81 19.69 11.21 -18.00
N LEU A 82 18.68 11.51 -17.19
CA LEU A 82 17.75 12.63 -17.40
C LEU A 82 18.22 13.94 -16.74
N LYS A 83 19.35 13.93 -16.00
CA LYS A 83 19.90 15.06 -15.25
C LYS A 83 18.88 15.70 -14.29
N LEU A 84 18.10 14.87 -13.61
CA LEU A 84 17.10 15.31 -12.64
C LEU A 84 17.79 15.89 -11.40
N LYS A 85 17.22 16.96 -10.85
CA LYS A 85 17.67 17.56 -9.59
C LYS A 85 16.68 17.22 -8.47
N ASP A 86 17.19 17.08 -7.24
CA ASP A 86 16.35 17.10 -6.04
C ASP A 86 16.04 18.57 -5.73
N GLU A 87 14.96 19.08 -6.32
CA GLU A 87 14.44 20.38 -5.91
C GLU A 87 13.83 20.21 -4.51
N ASN A 88 14.21 21.07 -3.57
CA ASN A 88 13.71 21.01 -2.18
C ASN A 88 12.18 20.95 -2.15
N ASN A 89 11.63 20.35 -1.09
CA ASN A 89 10.18 20.21 -0.85
C ASN A 89 9.45 21.55 -0.62
N SER A 90 9.99 22.68 -1.08
CA SER A 90 9.36 23.98 -0.96
C SER A 90 8.03 23.98 -1.70
N ILE A 91 7.00 24.38 -0.96
CA ILE A 91 5.59 24.49 -1.39
C ILE A 91 5.41 25.63 -2.43
N ASP A 92 6.47 26.35 -2.76
CA ASP A 92 6.48 27.45 -3.74
C ASP A 92 6.42 26.91 -5.18
N PHE A 93 5.21 26.56 -5.61
CA PHE A 93 4.89 26.05 -6.95
C PHE A 93 4.35 27.14 -7.90
N GLU A 94 4.88 28.36 -7.83
CA GLU A 94 4.57 29.37 -8.85
C GLU A 94 5.59 29.30 -10.01
N GLY A 95 5.16 28.75 -11.15
CA GLY A 95 5.67 29.16 -12.47
C GLY A 95 6.76 28.32 -13.14
N LYS A 96 7.12 27.11 -12.67
CA LYS A 96 8.04 26.23 -13.41
C LYS A 96 7.31 25.34 -14.42
N SER A 97 7.80 25.32 -15.66
CA SER A 97 7.20 24.67 -16.83
C SER A 97 7.12 23.14 -16.81
N ASN A 98 7.62 22.46 -15.77
CA ASN A 98 7.41 21.02 -15.59
C ASN A 98 7.62 20.59 -14.12
N GLU A 99 6.59 20.76 -13.29
CA GLU A 99 6.61 20.41 -11.84
C GLU A 99 6.99 18.95 -11.56
N PHE A 100 6.73 18.04 -12.51
CA PHE A 100 7.08 16.63 -12.38
C PHE A 100 8.49 16.30 -12.84
N HIS A 101 9.24 17.23 -13.45
CA HIS A 101 10.61 17.01 -13.91
C HIS A 101 11.64 17.15 -12.77
N CYS A 102 11.48 16.34 -11.73
CA CYS A 102 12.38 16.30 -10.59
C CYS A 102 12.67 14.87 -10.14
N MET A 103 13.68 14.71 -9.30
CA MET A 103 13.97 13.44 -8.62
C MET A 103 12.78 13.01 -7.76
N TYR A 104 12.60 11.70 -7.60
CA TYR A 104 11.51 11.09 -6.83
C TYR A 104 10.11 11.23 -7.46
N VAL A 105 10.03 11.76 -8.69
CA VAL A 105 8.78 11.87 -9.45
C VAL A 105 8.96 11.32 -10.85
N LYS A 106 9.73 12.02 -11.71
CA LYS A 106 9.96 11.59 -13.10
C LYS A 106 10.64 10.23 -13.20
N ASP A 107 11.46 9.89 -12.22
CA ASP A 107 12.17 8.61 -12.11
C ASP A 107 11.37 7.49 -11.42
N SER A 108 10.10 7.76 -11.05
CA SER A 108 9.34 6.94 -10.10
C SER A 108 7.89 6.64 -10.53
N TRP A 109 7.53 6.85 -11.80
CA TRP A 109 6.16 6.69 -12.30
C TRP A 109 5.56 5.31 -12.02
N LYS A 110 6.36 4.25 -12.06
CA LYS A 110 5.91 2.89 -11.69
C LYS A 110 5.33 2.84 -10.27
N TYR A 111 6.02 3.45 -9.31
CA TYR A 111 5.62 3.43 -7.90
C TYR A 111 4.43 4.35 -7.68
N ILE A 112 4.42 5.53 -8.30
CA ILE A 112 3.28 6.46 -8.27
C ILE A 112 2.01 5.77 -8.79
N TYR A 113 2.12 5.08 -9.93
CA TYR A 113 1.01 4.28 -10.47
C TYR A 113 0.52 3.22 -9.47
N SER A 114 1.43 2.48 -8.83
CA SER A 114 1.08 1.44 -7.84
C SER A 114 0.33 2.02 -6.64
N ILE A 115 0.80 3.15 -6.10
CA ILE A 115 0.17 3.84 -4.96
C ILE A 115 -1.24 4.33 -5.31
N LEU A 116 -1.48 4.76 -6.54
CA LEU A 116 -2.81 5.20 -6.95
C LEU A 116 -3.75 4.03 -7.25
N ALA A 117 -3.20 2.94 -7.80
CA ALA A 117 -3.96 1.77 -8.20
C ALA A 117 -4.42 0.93 -7.00
N ASN A 118 -3.63 0.91 -5.92
CA ASN A 118 -3.94 0.27 -4.66
C ASN A 118 -4.33 1.34 -3.63
N LYS A 119 -5.33 1.09 -2.78
CA LYS A 119 -5.72 2.02 -1.71
C LYS A 119 -5.60 1.34 -0.36
N ARG A 120 -5.03 2.05 0.60
CA ARG A 120 -5.00 1.59 1.99
C ARG A 120 -5.69 2.61 2.87
N LEU A 121 -6.66 2.12 3.62
CA LEU A 121 -7.44 2.87 4.58
C LEU A 121 -6.86 2.61 5.96
N PHE A 122 -6.26 3.65 6.55
CA PHE A 122 -5.73 3.58 7.90
C PHE A 122 -6.81 3.92 8.93
N ALA A 123 -6.62 3.42 10.14
CA ALA A 123 -7.49 3.75 11.25
C ALA A 123 -7.39 5.24 11.64
N GLU A 124 -8.52 5.96 11.57
CA GLU A 124 -8.66 7.36 12.00
C GLU A 124 -9.91 7.51 12.86
N TYR A 125 -9.82 8.25 13.96
CA TYR A 125 -10.92 8.41 14.90
C TYR A 125 -12.23 8.88 14.23
N LYS A 126 -12.12 9.77 13.23
CA LYS A 126 -13.25 10.35 12.52
C LYS A 126 -14.08 9.35 11.71
N ASP A 127 -13.45 8.25 11.28
CA ASP A 127 -14.11 7.26 10.43
C ASP A 127 -14.86 6.19 11.23
N TYR A 128 -14.56 6.05 12.52
CA TYR A 128 -15.13 5.01 13.37
C TYR A 128 -16.26 5.58 14.24
N ARG A 129 -17.39 4.87 14.25
CA ARG A 129 -18.48 5.08 15.21
C ARG A 129 -18.54 3.88 16.15
N ILE A 130 -18.37 4.17 17.43
CA ILE A 130 -18.23 3.17 18.48
C ILE A 130 -19.08 3.60 19.69
N ASP A 131 -19.78 2.67 20.32
CA ASP A 131 -20.42 2.92 21.62
C ASP A 131 -19.34 2.95 22.72
N GLU A 132 -19.23 4.04 23.49
CA GLU A 132 -18.35 4.07 24.68
C GLU A 132 -18.86 3.06 25.73
N PRO A 133 -18.00 2.24 26.40
CA PRO A 133 -16.74 2.64 27.04
C PRO A 133 -15.53 1.67 26.88
N THR A 134 -14.30 2.20 27.04
CA THR A 134 -12.96 1.54 27.09
C THR A 134 -12.25 1.17 25.77
N ASN A 135 -12.68 1.73 24.64
CA ASN A 135 -11.94 1.60 23.39
C ASN A 135 -10.96 2.76 23.18
N TYR A 136 -9.73 2.43 22.80
CA TYR A 136 -8.70 3.40 22.48
C TYR A 136 -8.48 3.38 20.96
N VAL A 137 -8.76 4.51 20.30
CA VAL A 137 -8.04 4.81 19.07
C VAL A 137 -6.68 5.34 19.52
N PHE A 138 -5.69 4.45 19.52
CA PHE A 138 -4.31 4.84 19.77
C PHE A 138 -3.76 5.42 18.45
N ASN A 139 -2.81 6.36 18.49
CA ASN A 139 -2.38 7.27 17.40
C ASN A 139 -2.28 6.69 15.95
N HIS A 140 -2.28 5.37 15.75
CA HIS A 140 -2.33 4.76 14.41
C HIS A 140 -3.24 3.52 14.25
N PHE A 141 -3.92 2.99 15.27
CA PHE A 141 -4.75 1.78 15.15
C PHE A 141 -5.99 1.82 16.05
N VAL A 142 -7.03 1.08 15.68
CA VAL A 142 -8.24 0.93 16.51
C VAL A 142 -8.16 -0.36 17.30
N GLU A 143 -8.23 -0.27 18.62
CA GLU A 143 -8.35 -1.42 19.52
C GLU A 143 -9.80 -1.58 20.00
N ILE A 144 -10.38 -2.73 19.67
CA ILE A 144 -11.76 -3.07 20.04
C ILE A 144 -11.71 -3.94 21.30
N ASN A 145 -11.94 -3.31 22.45
CA ASN A 145 -11.91 -3.96 23.75
C ASN A 145 -13.30 -4.44 24.17
N ARG A 146 -14.29 -3.55 24.19
CA ARG A 146 -15.67 -3.86 24.63
C ARG A 146 -16.66 -2.91 23.98
N THR A 147 -17.27 -3.32 22.88
CA THR A 147 -18.30 -2.49 22.22
C THR A 147 -19.51 -3.29 21.82
N TYR A 148 -20.63 -2.59 21.61
CA TYR A 148 -21.82 -3.14 20.96
C TYR A 148 -21.99 -2.58 19.55
N LEU A 149 -21.62 -1.31 19.32
CA LEU A 149 -21.51 -0.75 17.98
C LEU A 149 -20.06 -0.67 17.53
N LEU A 150 -19.81 -1.16 16.32
CA LEU A 150 -18.60 -0.90 15.55
C LEU A 150 -19.04 -0.66 14.11
N SER A 151 -18.92 0.59 13.67
CA SER A 151 -19.12 0.98 12.29
C SER A 151 -17.93 1.80 11.81
N TYR A 152 -17.51 1.55 10.58
CA TYR A 152 -16.49 2.32 9.88
C TYR A 152 -16.98 2.63 8.49
N GLU A 153 -16.85 3.89 8.07
CA GLU A 153 -17.33 4.36 6.78
C GLU A 153 -16.27 5.27 6.15
N LYS A 154 -15.91 5.01 4.88
CA LYS A 154 -14.96 5.84 4.14
C LYS A 154 -15.32 5.90 2.66
N ASP A 155 -15.37 7.12 2.13
CA ASP A 155 -15.51 7.36 0.70
C ASP A 155 -14.15 7.41 0.02
N LEU A 156 -14.04 6.80 -1.16
CA LEU A 156 -12.81 6.73 -1.92
C LEU A 156 -13.07 6.56 -3.43
N TRP A 157 -12.04 6.84 -4.24
CA TRP A 157 -12.09 6.74 -5.70
C TRP A 157 -11.22 5.59 -6.19
N LEU A 158 -11.80 4.64 -6.94
CA LEU A 158 -11.09 3.54 -7.58
C LEU A 158 -11.22 3.55 -9.09
N VAL A 159 -10.25 2.92 -9.73
CA VAL A 159 -10.30 2.62 -11.16
C VAL A 159 -11.20 1.40 -11.37
N PRO A 160 -11.93 1.29 -12.49
CA PRO A 160 -12.56 0.04 -12.90
C PRO A 160 -11.58 -1.14 -12.95
N GLY A 161 -11.94 -2.26 -12.34
CA GLY A 161 -11.10 -3.44 -12.30
C GLY A 161 -11.41 -4.37 -11.13
N LYS A 162 -10.63 -5.45 -11.06
CA LYS A 162 -10.70 -6.43 -9.97
C LYS A 162 -9.83 -5.97 -8.80
N TYR A 163 -10.29 -6.28 -7.59
CA TYR A 163 -9.61 -5.93 -6.34
C TYR A 163 -9.75 -7.06 -5.31
N ASN A 164 -8.71 -7.21 -4.49
CA ASN A 164 -8.76 -7.93 -3.24
C ASN A 164 -9.07 -6.94 -2.11
N LEU A 165 -9.99 -7.32 -1.25
CA LEU A 165 -10.21 -6.67 0.04
C LEU A 165 -9.45 -7.45 1.11
N ASN A 166 -8.42 -6.84 1.68
CA ASN A 166 -7.62 -7.42 2.76
C ASN A 166 -7.68 -6.55 4.02
N ILE A 167 -7.43 -7.14 5.18
CA ILE A 167 -7.41 -6.42 6.46
C ILE A 167 -6.17 -6.80 7.25
N GLY A 168 -5.40 -5.79 7.64
CA GLY A 168 -4.27 -5.92 8.54
C GLY A 168 -4.75 -5.79 9.99
N LEU A 169 -4.75 -6.90 10.72
CA LEU A 169 -5.31 -6.97 12.07
C LEU A 169 -4.44 -7.78 13.03
N LEU A 170 -4.66 -7.60 14.33
CA LEU A 170 -4.10 -8.46 15.39
C LEU A 170 -5.21 -8.96 16.29
N ILE A 171 -5.23 -10.26 16.54
CA ILE A 171 -6.25 -10.90 17.40
C ILE A 171 -5.65 -11.23 18.77
N LYS A 172 -6.33 -10.78 19.82
CA LYS A 172 -6.13 -11.23 21.20
C LYS A 172 -7.13 -12.35 21.51
N ASP A 173 -8.43 -12.04 21.43
CA ASP A 173 -9.54 -12.95 21.69
C ASP A 173 -10.47 -13.14 20.48
N GLY A 174 -10.54 -12.14 19.58
CA GLY A 174 -11.20 -12.24 18.26
C GLY A 174 -12.73 -12.23 18.28
N ARG A 175 -13.38 -12.03 19.42
CA ARG A 175 -14.85 -12.08 19.48
C ARG A 175 -15.47 -10.95 18.65
N GLY A 176 -16.29 -11.31 17.66
CA GLY A 176 -16.97 -10.39 16.74
C GLY A 176 -16.41 -10.37 15.31
N LEU A 177 -15.20 -10.89 15.05
CA LEU A 177 -14.63 -10.82 13.69
C LEU A 177 -15.42 -11.66 12.68
N GLY A 178 -15.85 -12.87 13.05
CA GLY A 178 -16.64 -13.76 12.17
C GLY A 178 -18.05 -13.25 11.84
N THR A 179 -18.53 -12.23 12.55
CA THR A 179 -19.84 -11.60 12.32
C THR A 179 -19.71 -10.23 11.65
N THR A 180 -18.48 -9.71 11.55
CA THR A 180 -18.21 -8.40 10.94
C THR A 180 -18.51 -8.44 9.45
N LYS A 181 -19.35 -7.52 9.00
CA LYS A 181 -19.75 -7.33 7.62
C LYS A 181 -18.86 -6.27 6.97
N PHE A 182 -18.45 -6.53 5.74
CA PHE A 182 -17.74 -5.59 4.89
C PHE A 182 -18.55 -5.34 3.63
N GLU A 183 -18.80 -4.08 3.30
CA GLU A 183 -19.59 -3.68 2.13
C GLU A 183 -18.81 -2.71 1.25
N ILE A 184 -18.89 -2.93 -0.07
CA ILE A 184 -18.47 -1.99 -1.10
C ILE A 184 -19.74 -1.50 -1.79
N LYS A 185 -20.02 -0.20 -1.68
CA LYS A 185 -21.17 0.47 -2.30
C LYS A 185 -20.69 1.37 -3.44
N TYR A 186 -21.27 1.24 -4.62
CA TYR A 186 -20.97 2.11 -5.76
C TYR A 186 -22.19 2.22 -6.68
N HIS A 187 -22.16 3.17 -7.61
CA HIS A 187 -23.19 3.32 -8.63
C HIS A 187 -22.68 2.79 -9.97
N ASP A 188 -23.34 1.77 -10.50
CA ASP A 188 -23.00 1.20 -11.81
C ASP A 188 -23.54 2.07 -12.95
N LYS A 189 -24.77 2.56 -12.77
CA LYS A 189 -25.47 3.52 -13.63
C LYS A 189 -25.99 4.67 -12.78
N PRO A 190 -26.27 5.86 -13.36
CA PRO A 190 -26.95 6.91 -12.61
C PRO A 190 -28.22 6.33 -11.96
N ASN A 191 -28.28 6.39 -10.63
CA ASN A 191 -29.34 5.83 -9.76
C ASN A 191 -29.43 4.30 -9.64
N HIS A 192 -28.40 3.53 -10.01
CA HIS A 192 -28.34 2.09 -9.73
C HIS A 192 -27.26 1.76 -8.68
N PRO A 193 -27.59 1.82 -7.37
CA PRO A 193 -26.65 1.47 -6.32
C PRO A 193 -26.42 -0.04 -6.31
N VAL A 194 -25.15 -0.45 -6.35
CA VAL A 194 -24.70 -1.83 -6.20
C VAL A 194 -24.00 -1.95 -4.86
N VAL A 195 -24.35 -2.98 -4.10
CA VAL A 195 -23.71 -3.32 -2.83
C VAL A 195 -23.12 -4.72 -2.95
N GLN A 196 -21.82 -4.84 -2.74
CA GLN A 196 -21.13 -6.12 -2.64
C GLN A 196 -20.76 -6.34 -1.17
N THR A 197 -21.23 -7.45 -0.59
CA THR A 197 -21.07 -7.76 0.84
C THR A 197 -20.16 -8.96 1.05
N PHE A 198 -19.25 -8.86 2.00
CA PHE A 198 -18.28 -9.90 2.36
C PHE A 198 -18.33 -10.16 3.87
N PHE A 199 -18.18 -11.43 4.22
CA PHE A 199 -18.08 -11.90 5.60
C PHE A 199 -16.85 -12.77 5.74
N PRO A 200 -16.04 -12.59 6.79
CA PRO A 200 -15.05 -13.58 7.17
C PRO A 200 -15.72 -14.94 7.45
N PRO A 201 -14.97 -16.05 7.32
CA PRO A 201 -15.46 -17.36 7.76
C PRO A 201 -15.94 -17.33 9.22
N THR A 202 -17.03 -18.04 9.53
CA THR A 202 -17.61 -18.05 10.89
C THR A 202 -16.64 -18.57 11.96
N ASN A 203 -15.74 -19.48 11.57
CA ASN A 203 -14.70 -20.05 12.42
C ASN A 203 -13.37 -19.26 12.37
N ILE A 204 -13.33 -18.06 11.79
CA ILE A 204 -12.09 -17.32 11.57
C ILE A 204 -11.30 -17.08 12.87
N ASN A 205 -12.00 -16.97 14.00
CA ASN A 205 -11.41 -16.78 15.33
C ASN A 205 -10.55 -17.97 15.80
N ASP A 206 -10.88 -19.18 15.36
CA ASP A 206 -10.11 -20.38 15.68
C ASP A 206 -8.94 -20.59 14.71
N ILE A 207 -9.04 -20.02 13.49
CA ILE A 207 -8.04 -20.19 12.43
C ILE A 207 -6.91 -19.16 12.60
N LEU A 208 -7.23 -17.94 13.03
CA LEU A 208 -6.25 -16.86 13.10
C LEU A 208 -5.33 -16.97 14.33
N PRO A 209 -4.02 -16.76 14.16
CA PRO A 209 -3.07 -16.84 15.25
C PRO A 209 -3.27 -15.67 16.23
N LYS A 210 -3.20 -16.00 17.52
CA LYS A 210 -3.33 -15.01 18.60
C LYS A 210 -2.01 -14.27 18.82
N MET A 211 -2.12 -12.99 19.19
CA MET A 211 -1.02 -12.08 19.52
C MET A 211 -0.02 -11.89 18.38
N GLN A 212 -0.48 -12.02 17.14
CA GLN A 212 0.33 -11.88 15.92
C GLN A 212 -0.41 -11.01 14.92
N PHE A 213 0.34 -10.22 14.15
CA PHE A 213 -0.21 -9.52 13.00
C PHE A 213 -0.66 -10.51 11.93
N CYS A 214 -1.81 -10.26 11.32
CA CYS A 214 -2.38 -11.04 10.24
C CYS A 214 -2.84 -10.11 9.13
N LEU A 215 -2.43 -10.37 7.89
CA LEU A 215 -3.12 -9.82 6.72
C LEU A 215 -4.08 -10.86 6.17
N LEU A 216 -5.37 -10.67 6.47
CA LEU A 216 -6.45 -11.57 6.07
C LEU A 216 -7.06 -11.10 4.75
N LYS A 217 -7.23 -12.01 3.79
CA LYS A 217 -8.08 -11.80 2.62
C LYS A 217 -9.54 -11.99 3.01
N VAL A 218 -10.34 -10.94 2.87
CA VAL A 218 -11.77 -10.93 3.20
C VAL A 218 -12.61 -11.30 1.98
N GLY A 219 -12.25 -10.80 0.81
CA GLY A 219 -13.01 -11.05 -0.40
C GLY A 219 -12.35 -10.50 -1.66
N GLU A 220 -12.98 -10.79 -2.79
CA GLU A 220 -12.64 -10.25 -4.10
C GLU A 220 -13.86 -9.53 -4.67
N PHE A 221 -13.64 -8.37 -5.28
CA PHE A 221 -14.70 -7.60 -5.91
C PHE A 221 -14.25 -7.03 -7.25
N ASN A 222 -15.21 -6.69 -8.09
CA ASN A 222 -14.96 -6.08 -9.39
C ASN A 222 -15.77 -4.80 -9.54
N ILE A 223 -15.09 -3.73 -9.96
CA ILE A 223 -15.71 -2.46 -10.31
C ILE A 223 -15.84 -2.42 -11.84
N PRO A 224 -17.07 -2.29 -12.38
CA PRO A 224 -17.30 -2.24 -13.81
C PRO A 224 -16.75 -0.95 -14.42
N GLN A 225 -16.45 -1.00 -15.71
CA GLN A 225 -16.20 0.21 -16.50
C GLN A 225 -17.52 0.92 -16.75
N LYS A 226 -17.55 2.24 -16.56
CA LYS A 226 -18.72 3.05 -16.90
C LYS A 226 -18.97 2.98 -18.40
N GLU A 227 -20.18 2.58 -18.80
CA GLU A 227 -20.60 2.46 -20.20
C GLU A 227 -20.55 3.83 -20.93
N ASP A 228 -20.71 4.94 -20.20
CA ASP A 228 -20.80 6.30 -20.74
C ASP A 228 -19.43 7.01 -20.96
N ASP A 229 -18.31 6.42 -20.51
CA ASP A 229 -16.98 7.07 -20.49
C ASP A 229 -16.06 6.65 -21.66
N ILE A 230 -16.62 6.16 -22.77
CA ILE A 230 -15.82 5.82 -23.97
C ILE A 230 -15.16 7.10 -24.55
N ASP A 231 -15.77 8.27 -24.35
CA ASP A 231 -15.31 9.55 -24.93
C ASP A 231 -14.90 10.64 -23.91
N SER A 232 -15.10 10.44 -22.59
CA SER A 232 -14.69 11.43 -21.57
C SER A 232 -13.22 11.20 -21.15
N GLN A 233 -12.34 12.16 -21.45
CA GLN A 233 -10.91 12.06 -21.14
C GLN A 233 -10.56 12.47 -19.70
N SER A 234 -11.45 13.14 -18.98
CA SER A 234 -11.13 13.87 -17.75
C SER A 234 -10.97 12.97 -16.51
N ASN A 235 -12.02 12.25 -16.09
CA ASN A 235 -11.98 11.40 -14.88
C ASN A 235 -12.61 10.03 -15.13
N LYS A 236 -11.80 8.98 -15.05
CA LYS A 236 -12.24 7.58 -15.29
C LYS A 236 -12.50 6.80 -13.99
N LEU A 237 -12.49 7.49 -12.85
CA LEU A 237 -12.66 6.87 -11.54
C LEU A 237 -14.13 6.70 -11.18
N VAL A 238 -14.37 5.65 -10.40
CA VAL A 238 -15.65 5.32 -9.80
C VAL A 238 -15.58 5.70 -8.33
N HIS A 239 -16.55 6.51 -7.90
CA HIS A 239 -16.72 6.82 -6.50
C HIS A 239 -17.33 5.60 -5.79
N ILE A 240 -16.65 5.14 -4.74
CA ILE A 240 -17.13 4.03 -3.93
C ILE A 240 -17.14 4.43 -2.46
N GLN A 241 -18.05 3.82 -1.73
CA GLN A 241 -18.14 3.90 -0.29
C GLN A 241 -17.84 2.54 0.31
N PHE A 242 -16.84 2.49 1.17
CA PHE A 242 -16.53 1.31 1.96
C PHE A 242 -17.21 1.41 3.32
N VAL A 243 -17.89 0.34 3.73
CA VAL A 243 -18.53 0.23 5.04
C VAL A 243 -18.09 -1.06 5.72
N MET A 244 -17.60 -0.96 6.96
CA MET A 244 -17.41 -2.11 7.85
C MET A 244 -18.37 -1.95 9.03
N GLU A 245 -19.26 -2.92 9.21
CA GLU A 245 -20.26 -2.91 10.26
C GLU A 245 -20.25 -4.26 10.97
N GLU A 246 -20.23 -4.25 12.29
CA GLU A 246 -20.47 -5.48 13.03
C GLU A 246 -21.96 -5.63 13.39
N ILE A 247 -22.56 -6.75 12.97
CA ILE A 247 -23.99 -7.06 13.10
C ILE A 247 -24.27 -7.97 14.31
N GLY A 248 -23.24 -8.57 14.91
CA GLY A 248 -23.39 -9.45 16.07
C GLY A 248 -24.02 -8.76 17.29
N LEU A 249 -24.92 -9.45 17.99
CA LEU A 249 -25.54 -8.95 19.25
C LEU A 249 -24.60 -9.01 20.46
N TYR A 250 -23.50 -9.77 20.36
CA TYR A 250 -22.59 -10.00 21.47
C TYR A 250 -21.54 -8.90 21.62
N LEU A 251 -20.99 -8.78 22.83
CA LEU A 251 -19.90 -7.86 23.15
C LEU A 251 -18.65 -8.19 22.32
N LYS A 252 -18.17 -7.20 21.57
CA LYS A 252 -16.98 -7.32 20.72
C LYS A 252 -15.74 -7.12 21.56
N SER A 253 -14.74 -7.99 21.41
CA SER A 253 -13.54 -7.90 22.22
C SER A 253 -12.33 -8.56 21.60
N GLY A 254 -11.19 -7.88 21.75
CA GLY A 254 -9.87 -8.48 21.63
C GLY A 254 -9.39 -8.61 20.20
N PHE A 255 -9.58 -7.59 19.36
CA PHE A 255 -8.81 -7.45 18.13
C PHE A 255 -8.50 -5.98 17.81
N ARG A 256 -7.42 -5.77 17.06
CA ARG A 256 -6.92 -4.47 16.62
C ARG A 256 -6.93 -4.43 15.11
N ILE A 257 -7.44 -3.35 14.51
CA ILE A 257 -7.35 -3.11 13.07
C ILE A 257 -6.31 -2.03 12.83
N PHE A 258 -5.28 -2.36 12.04
CA PHE A 258 -4.24 -1.42 11.64
C PHE A 258 -4.62 -0.68 10.36
N PHE A 259 -5.08 -1.44 9.35
CA PHE A 259 -5.50 -0.89 8.07
C PHE A 259 -6.39 -1.87 7.30
N ILE A 260 -7.13 -1.32 6.34
CA ILE A 260 -7.91 -2.04 5.33
C ILE A 260 -7.27 -1.76 3.98
N ASP A 261 -7.01 -2.81 3.21
CA ASP A 261 -6.16 -2.76 2.03
C ASP A 261 -6.96 -3.23 0.82
N ILE A 262 -7.19 -2.31 -0.11
CA ILE A 262 -7.86 -2.54 -1.38
C ILE A 262 -6.77 -2.59 -2.45
N ALA A 263 -6.33 -3.80 -2.79
CA ALA A 263 -5.20 -4.01 -3.67
C ALA A 263 -5.64 -4.72 -4.96
N GLN A 264 -4.93 -4.46 -6.05
CA GLN A 264 -5.09 -5.24 -7.27
C GLN A 264 -4.76 -6.73 -7.00
N PRO A 265 -5.33 -7.65 -7.79
CA PRO A 265 -5.03 -9.06 -7.71
C PRO A 265 -3.52 -9.33 -7.67
N SER A 266 -3.11 -10.14 -6.70
CA SER A 266 -1.72 -10.54 -6.51
C SER A 266 -1.59 -12.04 -6.68
N MET A 267 -0.43 -12.48 -7.14
CA MET A 267 -0.12 -13.89 -7.31
C MET A 267 -0.36 -14.69 -6.01
N LEU A 268 -0.02 -14.12 -4.84
CA LEU A 268 -0.21 -14.81 -3.56
C LEU A 268 -1.69 -15.05 -3.24
N PHE A 269 -2.51 -14.00 -3.29
CA PHE A 269 -3.90 -14.10 -2.88
C PHE A 269 -4.81 -14.70 -3.94
N ASN A 270 -4.52 -14.53 -5.23
CA ASN A 270 -5.40 -14.96 -6.32
C ASN A 270 -4.93 -16.27 -6.95
N ASP A 271 -3.65 -16.39 -7.32
CA ASP A 271 -3.18 -17.62 -8.00
C ASP A 271 -3.03 -18.77 -7.00
N TYR A 272 -2.52 -18.49 -5.80
CA TYR A 272 -2.34 -19.48 -4.74
C TYR A 272 -3.46 -19.52 -3.70
N ASP A 273 -4.52 -18.71 -3.85
CA ASP A 273 -5.68 -18.73 -2.95
C ASP A 273 -5.27 -18.69 -1.45
N LEU A 274 -4.36 -17.76 -1.14
CA LEU A 274 -3.91 -17.51 0.23
C LEU A 274 -5.07 -16.94 1.05
N LEU A 275 -5.32 -17.52 2.23
CA LEU A 275 -6.30 -17.00 3.18
C LEU A 275 -5.71 -15.82 3.96
N TYR A 276 -4.55 -16.03 4.58
CA TYR A 276 -3.81 -14.97 5.27
C TYR A 276 -2.32 -15.28 5.30
N TYR A 277 -1.52 -14.25 5.56
CA TYR A 277 -0.20 -14.44 6.13
C TYR A 277 -0.09 -13.74 7.49
N THR A 278 0.80 -14.24 8.35
CA THR A 278 1.02 -13.71 9.69
C THR A 278 2.49 -13.45 9.99
N LEU A 279 2.73 -12.49 10.87
CA LEU A 279 4.03 -12.13 11.42
C LEU A 279 3.96 -12.23 12.94
N LYS A 280 4.97 -12.87 13.55
CA LYS A 280 5.13 -12.96 15.01
C LYS A 280 5.58 -11.63 15.63
N GLU A 281 4.83 -10.57 15.34
CA GLU A 281 5.04 -9.21 15.84
C GLU A 281 3.66 -8.57 16.08
N SER A 282 3.59 -7.67 17.06
CA SER A 282 2.36 -7.03 17.53
C SER A 282 2.43 -5.51 17.52
N ASN A 283 3.62 -4.94 17.40
CA ASN A 283 3.85 -3.51 17.43
C ASN A 283 3.49 -2.87 16.07
N TYR A 284 2.56 -1.91 16.11
CA TYR A 284 2.05 -1.20 14.93
C TYR A 284 3.14 -0.51 14.10
N LYS A 285 4.27 -0.13 14.71
CA LYS A 285 5.39 0.56 14.04
C LYS A 285 5.95 -0.26 12.87
N HIS A 286 5.80 -1.58 12.89
CA HIS A 286 6.25 -2.46 11.81
C HIS A 286 5.22 -2.68 10.71
N PHE A 287 3.97 -2.23 10.92
CA PHE A 287 2.86 -2.48 9.98
C PHE A 287 2.30 -1.19 9.37
N ILE A 288 2.47 -0.06 10.05
CA ILE A 288 1.94 1.22 9.60
C ILE A 288 3.08 2.09 9.07
N ASN A 289 3.11 2.24 7.75
CA ASN A 289 3.99 3.17 7.07
C ASN A 289 3.40 4.58 7.19
N ILE A 290 4.02 5.44 8.01
CA ILE A 290 3.48 6.76 8.34
C ILE A 290 3.57 7.73 7.16
N PRO A 291 4.68 7.81 6.41
CA PRO A 291 4.73 8.52 5.12
C PRO A 291 3.61 8.11 4.16
N LEU A 292 3.30 6.81 4.05
CA LEU A 292 2.20 6.31 3.23
C LEU A 292 0.83 6.72 3.78
N LYS A 293 0.63 6.65 5.10
CA LYS A 293 -0.59 7.11 5.77
C LYS A 293 -0.87 8.58 5.50
N ASN A 294 0.13 9.45 5.65
CA ASN A 294 -0.02 10.88 5.36
C ASN A 294 -0.29 11.13 3.87
N LEU A 295 0.35 10.38 2.96
CA LEU A 295 0.05 10.46 1.54
C LEU A 295 -1.40 10.07 1.21
N TYR A 296 -1.91 8.97 1.76
CA TYR A 296 -3.30 8.57 1.53
C TYR A 296 -4.31 9.53 2.17
N LYS A 297 -4.01 10.11 3.34
CA LYS A 297 -4.79 11.21 3.94
C LYS A 297 -4.91 12.39 2.97
N ALA A 298 -3.77 12.88 2.47
CA ALA A 298 -3.72 14.00 1.53
C ALA A 298 -4.47 13.67 0.23
N LEU A 299 -4.25 12.48 -0.34
CA LEU A 299 -4.96 12.02 -1.53
C LEU A 299 -6.46 11.99 -1.31
N ASN A 300 -6.93 11.43 -0.20
CA ASN A 300 -8.36 11.30 0.05
C ASN A 300 -9.03 12.67 0.21
N HIS A 301 -8.39 13.59 0.93
CA HIS A 301 -8.90 14.96 1.11
C HIS A 301 -8.98 15.72 -0.21
N VAL A 302 -7.93 15.64 -1.04
CA VAL A 302 -7.91 16.27 -2.36
C VAL A 302 -8.96 15.67 -3.30
N GLN A 303 -9.07 14.33 -3.32
CA GLN A 303 -9.98 13.62 -4.22
C GLN A 303 -11.46 13.81 -3.85
N ASN A 304 -11.80 13.89 -2.56
CA ASN A 304 -13.19 14.05 -2.13
C ASN A 304 -13.62 15.52 -2.02
N GLY A 305 -12.67 16.45 -1.88
CA GLY A 305 -12.97 17.88 -1.74
C GLY A 305 -13.69 18.22 -0.44
N LYS A 306 -14.13 19.48 -0.31
CA LYS A 306 -15.03 19.87 0.79
C LYS A 306 -16.44 19.40 0.46
N THR A 307 -16.95 18.45 1.24
CA THR A 307 -18.37 18.07 1.24
C THR A 307 -19.20 19.26 1.74
N THR A 308 -19.58 20.16 0.82
CA THR A 308 -20.76 20.99 1.03
C THR A 308 -21.96 20.13 0.66
N SER A 309 -22.92 20.02 1.58
CA SER A 309 -24.05 19.07 1.58
C SER A 309 -25.05 19.22 0.41
N SER A 310 -24.67 19.89 -0.67
CA SER A 310 -25.54 20.28 -1.79
C SER A 310 -24.96 19.98 -3.18
N GLN A 311 -23.77 19.38 -3.30
CA GLN A 311 -23.19 19.06 -4.61
C GLN A 311 -22.91 17.56 -4.82
N PRO A 312 -23.18 17.02 -6.02
CA PRO A 312 -22.85 15.64 -6.36
C PRO A 312 -21.33 15.44 -6.34
N SER A 313 -20.88 14.32 -5.74
CA SER A 313 -19.46 14.01 -5.48
C SER A 313 -18.55 14.08 -6.71
N HIS A 314 -19.08 13.87 -7.91
CA HIS A 314 -18.33 14.00 -9.17
C HIS A 314 -17.86 15.42 -9.50
N LEU A 315 -18.54 16.48 -9.02
CA LEU A 315 -18.13 17.87 -9.25
C LEU A 315 -17.04 18.35 -8.27
N LEU A 316 -16.76 17.58 -7.22
CA LEU A 316 -15.82 17.93 -6.15
C LEU A 316 -14.44 17.27 -6.33
N TYR A 317 -14.27 16.39 -7.32
CA TYR A 317 -13.02 15.65 -7.50
C TYR A 317 -11.83 16.58 -7.72
N GLY A 318 -10.80 16.44 -6.91
CA GLY A 318 -9.57 17.23 -7.01
C GLY A 318 -9.70 18.67 -6.51
N SER A 319 -10.83 19.05 -5.91
CA SER A 319 -11.06 20.42 -5.40
C SER A 319 -10.38 20.68 -4.04
N GLY A 320 -10.17 19.65 -3.22
CA GLY A 320 -9.62 19.81 -1.86
C GLY A 320 -8.19 20.37 -1.85
N ASP A 321 -7.84 21.03 -0.75
CA ASP A 321 -6.48 21.52 -0.48
C ASP A 321 -5.88 20.72 0.68
N PRO A 322 -4.79 19.97 0.47
CA PRO A 322 -4.23 19.10 1.51
C PRO A 322 -3.62 19.88 2.68
N LEU A 323 -3.38 21.19 2.55
CA LEU A 323 -2.92 22.04 3.66
C LEU A 323 -4.01 22.33 4.70
N GLU A 324 -5.29 22.15 4.36
CA GLU A 324 -6.40 22.38 5.29
C GLU A 324 -6.44 21.37 6.44
N ILE A 325 -5.92 20.16 6.21
CA ILE A 325 -5.81 19.10 7.20
C ILE A 325 -4.40 18.97 7.77
N TRP A 326 -3.62 20.07 7.75
CA TRP A 326 -2.22 20.07 8.16
C TRP A 326 -2.01 19.52 9.58
N GLU A 327 -2.92 19.88 10.50
CA GLU A 327 -2.89 19.45 11.90
C GLU A 327 -3.22 17.96 12.09
N GLU A 328 -3.82 17.31 11.08
CA GLU A 328 -4.22 15.90 11.14
C GLU A 328 -3.13 14.94 10.66
N TYR A 329 -2.06 15.46 10.05
CA TYR A 329 -0.93 14.65 9.64
C TYR A 329 -0.09 14.22 10.83
N ASP A 330 0.41 12.99 10.75
CA ASP A 330 1.32 12.46 11.76
C ASP A 330 2.72 13.04 11.51
N HIS A 331 3.08 14.10 12.25
CA HIS A 331 4.40 14.77 12.16
C HIS A 331 5.43 14.16 13.12
N GLU A 332 4.97 13.45 14.15
CA GLU A 332 5.82 12.97 15.25
C GLU A 332 6.62 11.70 14.93
N PHE A 333 6.42 11.07 13.76
CA PHE A 333 7.00 9.76 13.47
C PHE A 333 8.51 9.73 13.42
N LEU A 334 9.16 10.89 13.27
CA LEU A 334 10.62 11.00 13.31
C LEU A 334 11.15 11.14 14.75
N GLN A 335 10.34 11.66 15.68
CA GLN A 335 10.70 11.85 17.09
C GLN A 335 10.62 10.54 17.90
N HIS A 336 9.79 9.59 17.46
CA HIS A 336 9.49 8.34 18.17
C HIS A 336 10.52 7.21 17.99
N TYR A 337 11.60 7.46 17.25
CA TYR A 337 12.74 6.58 17.13
C TYR A 337 13.86 7.18 17.98
N ASN A 338 14.28 6.47 19.03
CA ASN A 338 15.43 6.85 19.85
C ASN A 338 16.70 6.79 18.98
N PHE A 339 16.96 7.85 18.22
CA PHE A 339 18.22 8.05 17.55
C PHE A 339 19.23 8.61 18.55
N PRO A 340 20.51 8.18 18.51
CA PRO A 340 21.54 8.83 19.30
C PRO A 340 21.56 10.32 18.96
N ALA A 341 21.39 11.15 19.99
CA ALA A 341 21.20 12.59 19.87
C ALA A 341 22.29 13.22 18.99
N VAL A 342 21.86 13.85 17.89
CA VAL A 342 22.70 14.79 17.15
C VAL A 342 22.78 16.07 18.00
N PRO A 343 23.98 16.66 18.22
CA PRO A 343 24.13 17.85 19.07
C PRO A 343 23.23 18.98 18.58
N GLU A 344 22.51 19.59 19.52
CA GLU A 344 21.66 20.76 19.31
C GLU A 344 22.52 21.96 18.89
N ASN A 345 22.76 22.14 17.59
CA ASN A 345 23.17 23.41 16.99
C ASN A 345 23.03 23.35 15.47
N GLU A 346 21.80 23.11 14.96
CA GLU A 346 21.37 23.45 13.60
C GLU A 346 19.86 23.19 13.45
N LYS A 347 19.03 23.97 14.16
CA LYS A 347 17.57 24.00 13.91
C LYS A 347 17.31 24.83 12.66
N ASN A 348 17.44 24.23 11.47
CA ASN A 348 16.99 24.81 10.20
C ASN A 348 16.51 23.69 9.27
N SER A 349 15.19 23.64 9.00
CA SER A 349 14.43 23.09 7.84
C SER A 349 14.83 21.78 7.14
N ASN A 350 15.91 21.13 7.54
CA ASN A 350 16.33 19.79 7.18
C ASN A 350 15.82 18.86 8.28
N ILE A 351 14.57 18.41 8.18
CA ILE A 351 14.33 17.01 8.55
C ILE A 351 15.21 16.21 7.56
N GLU A 352 16.43 15.92 7.98
CA GLU A 352 17.51 15.50 7.10
C GLU A 352 17.10 14.20 6.40
N ASN A 353 17.27 14.13 5.07
CA ASN A 353 17.00 12.92 4.28
C ASN A 353 17.54 11.64 4.96
N PHE A 354 18.59 11.76 5.78
CA PHE A 354 19.16 10.70 6.59
C PHE A 354 18.17 10.04 7.56
N ASP A 355 17.35 10.80 8.30
CA ASP A 355 16.40 10.23 9.26
C ASP A 355 15.23 9.53 8.55
N LEU A 356 14.83 10.05 7.39
CA LEU A 356 13.84 9.41 6.53
C LEU A 356 14.35 8.08 5.97
N ILE A 357 15.62 8.01 5.57
CA ILE A 357 16.25 6.76 5.11
C ILE A 357 16.41 5.77 6.26
N LYS A 358 16.81 6.20 7.47
CA LYS A 358 16.84 5.33 8.65
C LYS A 358 15.45 4.76 8.98
N TYR A 359 14.42 5.61 8.95
CA TYR A 359 13.03 5.17 9.12
C TYR A 359 12.68 4.11 8.08
N ALA A 360 13.03 4.36 6.83
CA ALA A 360 12.75 3.45 5.73
C ALA A 360 13.49 2.12 5.90
N ASP A 361 14.76 2.14 6.29
CA ASP A 361 15.54 0.94 6.57
C ASP A 361 14.91 0.13 7.71
N PHE A 362 14.51 0.80 8.80
CA PHE A 362 13.76 0.16 9.87
C PHE A 362 12.46 -0.46 9.36
N TYR A 363 11.68 0.24 8.53
CA TYR A 363 10.36 -0.23 8.13
C TYR A 363 10.44 -1.37 7.10
N PHE A 364 11.27 -1.22 6.06
CA PHE A 364 11.35 -2.13 4.92
C PHE A 364 12.31 -3.31 5.12
N ASN A 365 13.42 -3.13 5.86
CA ASN A 365 14.42 -4.18 6.06
C ASN A 365 14.21 -5.01 7.33
N ASN A 366 12.95 -5.09 7.80
CA ASN A 366 12.59 -5.93 8.93
C ASN A 366 12.83 -7.43 8.65
N SER A 367 13.35 -8.15 9.64
CA SER A 367 13.74 -9.56 9.52
C SER A 367 12.63 -10.56 9.90
N PHE A 368 11.38 -10.12 9.95
CA PHE A 368 10.28 -10.98 10.39
C PHE A 368 9.99 -12.12 9.42
N LYS A 369 9.69 -13.29 9.99
CA LYS A 369 9.31 -14.52 9.28
C LYS A 369 7.79 -14.55 9.05
N ARG A 370 7.35 -14.72 7.80
CA ARG A 370 5.94 -14.77 7.33
C ARG A 370 5.33 -16.15 7.17
N LEU A 371 4.37 -16.51 8.02
CA LEU A 371 3.69 -17.80 7.91
C LEU A 371 2.52 -17.63 6.97
N PHE A 372 2.34 -18.58 6.05
CA PHE A 372 1.28 -18.54 5.05
C PHE A 372 0.22 -19.60 5.35
N LYS A 373 -1.05 -19.18 5.38
CA LYS A 373 -2.19 -20.08 5.48
C LYS A 373 -2.97 -20.05 4.18
N PHE A 374 -3.04 -21.20 3.53
CA PHE A 374 -3.78 -21.40 2.27
C PHE A 374 -5.16 -21.99 2.53
N ASN A 375 -6.11 -21.70 1.64
CA ASN A 375 -7.45 -22.30 1.69
C ASN A 375 -7.42 -23.81 1.38
N THR A 376 -6.50 -24.26 0.52
CA THR A 376 -6.39 -25.68 0.14
C THR A 376 -4.97 -26.22 0.27
N ILE A 377 -4.86 -27.53 0.55
CA ILE A 377 -3.58 -28.25 0.59
C ILE A 377 -2.93 -28.28 -0.81
N TYR A 378 -3.75 -28.35 -1.86
CA TYR A 378 -3.26 -28.35 -3.24
C TYR A 378 -2.50 -27.05 -3.56
N GLN A 379 -3.09 -25.90 -3.23
CA GLN A 379 -2.46 -24.61 -3.45
C GLN A 379 -1.19 -24.42 -2.61
N ARG A 380 -1.20 -24.88 -1.35
CA ARG A 380 0.00 -24.93 -0.52
C ARG A 380 1.13 -25.72 -1.19
N ARG A 381 0.82 -26.90 -1.76
CA ARG A 381 1.82 -27.73 -2.46
C ARG A 381 2.35 -27.04 -3.72
N GLN A 382 1.49 -26.39 -4.51
CA GLN A 382 1.93 -25.64 -5.68
C GLN A 382 2.87 -24.48 -5.30
N PHE A 383 2.51 -23.75 -4.24
CA PHE A 383 3.33 -22.68 -3.70
C PHE A 383 4.70 -23.21 -3.24
N ILE A 384 4.72 -24.27 -2.42
CA ILE A 384 5.96 -24.90 -1.93
C ILE A 384 6.82 -25.44 -3.08
N ASN A 385 6.21 -26.08 -4.09
CA ASN A 385 6.94 -26.60 -5.24
C ASN A 385 7.62 -25.48 -6.05
N ARG A 386 7.05 -24.27 -6.08
CA ARG A 386 7.59 -23.14 -6.83
C ARG A 386 8.60 -22.31 -6.02
N PHE A 387 8.33 -22.06 -4.74
CA PHE A 387 9.10 -21.12 -3.93
C PHE A 387 9.94 -21.78 -2.83
N GLY A 388 9.73 -23.06 -2.55
CA GLY A 388 10.34 -23.78 -1.45
C GLY A 388 9.44 -23.87 -0.21
N ASP A 389 9.82 -24.73 0.72
CA ASP A 389 9.08 -24.94 1.97
C ASP A 389 9.55 -23.94 3.03
N PHE A 390 8.76 -22.88 3.23
CA PHE A 390 9.05 -21.82 4.18
C PHE A 390 9.08 -22.32 5.65
N GLU A 391 8.33 -23.36 6.01
CA GLU A 391 8.32 -23.87 7.40
C GLU A 391 9.63 -24.59 7.72
N LEU A 392 10.07 -25.46 6.81
CA LEU A 392 11.33 -26.20 6.96
C LEU A 392 12.52 -25.25 6.99
N GLU A 393 12.55 -24.28 6.07
CA GLU A 393 13.68 -23.36 5.96
C GLU A 393 13.86 -22.50 7.22
N TRP A 394 12.77 -22.11 7.87
CA TRP A 394 12.88 -21.35 9.11
C TRP A 394 13.27 -22.18 10.31
N ILE A 395 12.81 -23.43 10.40
CA ILE A 395 13.25 -24.38 11.42
C ILE A 395 14.75 -24.59 11.28
N GLU A 396 15.24 -24.76 10.04
CA GLU A 396 16.68 -24.86 9.77
C GLU A 396 17.43 -23.59 10.17
N GLU A 397 16.91 -22.39 9.90
CA GLU A 397 17.52 -21.13 10.35
C GLU A 397 17.55 -20.98 11.88
N ASP A 398 16.46 -21.36 12.57
CA ASP A 398 16.39 -21.25 14.03
C ASP A 398 17.34 -22.24 14.70
N ASN A 399 17.48 -23.46 14.14
CA ASN A 399 18.47 -24.43 14.58
C ASN A 399 19.92 -23.96 14.29
N LYS A 400 20.18 -23.32 13.14
CA LYS A 400 21.49 -22.73 12.79
C LYS A 400 21.94 -21.61 13.73
N LYS A 401 21.01 -20.88 14.37
CA LYS A 401 21.36 -19.85 15.37
C LYS A 401 21.77 -20.45 16.72
N GLN A 402 21.46 -21.72 16.97
CA GLN A 402 21.79 -22.42 18.21
C GLN A 402 23.10 -23.21 18.10
N ASP A 403 23.48 -23.66 16.90
CA ASP A 403 24.75 -24.37 16.65
C ASP A 403 25.87 -23.43 16.15
N LYS A 404 27.10 -23.62 16.65
CA LYS A 404 28.27 -22.79 16.30
C LYS A 404 28.58 -22.83 14.79
N PRO A 405 29.17 -21.76 14.20
CA PRO A 405 29.21 -21.54 12.75
C PRO A 405 30.18 -22.43 11.94
N GLU A 406 30.88 -23.38 12.54
CA GLU A 406 32.10 -23.95 11.93
C GLU A 406 31.91 -25.25 11.13
N GLN A 407 30.69 -25.80 10.99
CA GLN A 407 30.52 -27.13 10.36
C GLN A 407 29.44 -27.25 9.27
N ASN A 408 29.12 -26.18 8.53
CA ASN A 408 28.11 -26.27 7.46
C ASN A 408 28.58 -25.70 6.11
N ALA A 409 29.75 -26.17 5.62
CA ALA A 409 30.26 -25.81 4.30
C ALA A 409 29.56 -26.54 3.13
N ASP A 410 28.77 -27.60 3.38
CA ASP A 410 28.28 -28.50 2.31
C ASP A 410 26.76 -28.49 2.07
N ARG A 411 26.01 -27.52 2.60
CA ARG A 411 24.57 -27.43 2.30
C ARG A 411 24.32 -26.37 1.23
N LYS A 412 23.68 -26.80 0.14
CA LYS A 412 23.22 -25.99 -1.01
C LYS A 412 22.34 -24.82 -0.53
N LEU A 413 22.96 -23.74 -0.08
CA LEU A 413 22.32 -22.43 -0.03
C LEU A 413 21.89 -22.11 -1.46
N CYS A 414 20.62 -21.78 -1.64
CA CYS A 414 20.14 -21.26 -2.90
C CYS A 414 20.86 -19.93 -3.11
N PHE A 415 21.89 -19.89 -3.97
CA PHE A 415 22.79 -18.75 -4.16
C PHE A 415 22.04 -17.43 -4.46
N TYR A 416 20.83 -17.54 -5.00
CA TYR A 416 19.97 -16.41 -5.36
C TYR A 416 19.29 -15.72 -4.16
N ASP A 417 19.36 -16.31 -2.96
CA ASP A 417 18.69 -15.80 -1.76
C ASP A 417 19.59 -15.79 -0.51
N LEU A 418 20.81 -15.30 -0.67
CA LEU A 418 21.82 -15.18 0.40
C LEU A 418 21.32 -14.42 1.64
N TYR A 419 20.31 -13.56 1.48
CA TYR A 419 19.77 -12.72 2.54
C TYR A 419 18.38 -13.17 3.07
N GLY A 420 17.82 -14.27 2.57
CA GLY A 420 16.47 -14.74 2.93
C GLY A 420 15.34 -13.80 2.47
N LEU A 421 15.61 -12.99 1.44
CA LEU A 421 14.71 -12.02 0.83
C LEU A 421 13.47 -12.68 0.21
N LYS A 422 13.53 -13.97 -0.16
CA LYS A 422 12.36 -14.66 -0.70
C LYS A 422 11.20 -14.74 0.31
N TRP A 423 11.52 -14.72 1.61
CA TRP A 423 10.53 -14.73 2.71
C TRP A 423 10.44 -13.40 3.45
N LYS A 424 11.48 -12.55 3.36
CA LYS A 424 11.51 -11.19 3.90
C LYS A 424 11.04 -10.22 2.84
N MET A 425 9.74 -9.98 2.79
CA MET A 425 9.21 -8.87 2.02
C MET A 425 8.61 -7.84 2.97
N PRO A 426 8.62 -6.54 2.62
CA PRO A 426 7.62 -5.59 3.06
C PRO A 426 6.21 -6.09 2.74
N ILE A 427 5.19 -5.62 3.46
CA ILE A 427 3.79 -5.98 3.28
C ILE A 427 3.51 -6.05 1.77
N VAL A 428 3.13 -7.23 1.24
CA VAL A 428 3.14 -7.50 -0.22
C VAL A 428 2.33 -6.47 -1.02
N SER A 429 1.38 -5.79 -0.38
CA SER A 429 0.60 -4.73 -1.00
C SER A 429 1.26 -3.35 -1.07
N GLU A 430 2.46 -3.14 -0.50
CA GLU A 430 3.21 -1.89 -0.64
C GLU A 430 4.29 -1.91 -1.75
N LEU A 431 4.63 -3.09 -2.28
CA LEU A 431 5.63 -3.31 -3.34
C LEU A 431 5.00 -3.76 -4.65
#